data_AF-A0A4Q2ZDM3-F1
#
_entry.id   AF-A0A4Q2ZDM3-F1
#
_cell.length_a   1.000
_cell.length_b   1.000
_cell.length_c   1.000
_cell.angle_alpha   90.00
_cell.angle_beta   90.00
_cell.angle_gamma   90.00
#
_symmetry.space_group_name_H-M   'P 1'
#
loop_
_entity.id
_entity.type
_entity.pdbx_description
1 polymer ?
#
loop_
_entity_poly.entity_id
_entity_poly.type
_entity_poly.pdbx_seq_one_letter_code
_entity_poly.pdbx_strand_id
1 'polypeptide(L)'
;MNHGTPSLKTPPGNQHFPMAEQDLFSNLSSTSPEARIRELRTSLDHHNRLYYNQALPEISDAEYDKLFRELEDLEKKHPEFHDPNSPTLRVGGDPIEGFQQIRHVVPMLSIDDVFELSPEAMEKSGAASPEQELIEFYQRLQKNLKRDNIAVTIEPKIDGAAVSLLYRDGRLEYAATRGDGQTGDDVTHNVRTIRNIPLQLPAPYPQLLEVRGEIFMPNEAFAALNAERDEAGLPTFANPRNSAAGTLKLLDPKIVAKRPLAFLAHGLGAYEGPPLETEHQFHDLLGALGIPQNLPILNANNLEELLAAVAQINVAHHGFDYGTDGAVIKVLNRAEREALGFTSRAPRWAGAYKFLPEQKETTLNNIIIQVGRTGVLTPVAELTPVLVSGSTVSRATLHNQDEITKKDIRLGATVLIEKAGEIIPAIVKVLKHVDGAQPYSLYNAVDGKCPSCGGPISQEEGFVAWRCTNFACPAQAVTSIKHFA
;
A
#
# COMPACT_ATOMS: atom_id res chain seq x y z
N MET A 1 -5.55 86.99 54.94
CA MET A 1 -5.18 85.81 54.13
C MET A 1 -6.44 85.02 53.85
N ASN A 2 -6.51 84.42 52.67
CA ASN A 2 -7.62 83.69 52.05
C ASN A 2 -8.67 84.50 51.29
N HIS A 3 -8.83 84.03 50.05
CA HIS A 3 -9.42 84.66 48.89
C HIS A 3 -10.93 84.45 48.83
N GLY A 4 -11.65 85.54 48.57
CA GLY A 4 -12.97 85.53 47.99
C GLY A 4 -12.90 85.54 46.47
N THR A 5 -13.89 84.90 45.85
CA THR A 5 -14.21 84.79 44.42
C THR A 5 -14.19 86.13 43.65
N PRO A 6 -14.05 86.06 42.32
CA PRO A 6 -15.17 86.54 41.51
C PRO A 6 -15.47 85.73 40.22
N SER A 7 -16.73 85.87 39.81
CA SER A 7 -17.37 85.44 38.57
C SER A 7 -16.72 86.00 37.29
N LEU A 8 -16.91 85.36 36.13
CA LEU A 8 -17.12 86.02 34.83
C LEU A 8 -17.60 85.05 33.72
N LYS A 9 -18.16 85.64 32.66
CA LYS A 9 -19.15 85.17 31.67
C LYS A 9 -18.56 84.42 30.44
N THR A 10 -19.43 83.69 29.72
CA THR A 10 -19.33 83.03 28.38
C THR A 10 -19.09 84.01 27.20
N PRO A 11 -18.93 83.63 25.88
CA PRO A 11 -19.01 82.37 25.08
C PRO A 11 -17.82 82.25 24.05
N PRO A 12 -17.82 81.65 22.81
CA PRO A 12 -18.74 80.77 22.06
C PRO A 12 -18.07 79.43 21.60
N GLY A 13 -18.80 78.43 21.15
CA GLY A 13 -19.26 78.34 19.77
C GLY A 13 -18.93 76.95 19.21
N ASN A 14 -19.97 76.27 18.75
CA ASN A 14 -20.00 74.90 18.26
C ASN A 14 -19.08 74.73 17.03
N GLN A 15 -18.13 73.78 17.08
CA GLN A 15 -17.53 73.19 15.88
C GLN A 15 -17.59 71.67 16.00
N HIS A 16 -18.47 71.07 15.19
CA HIS A 16 -18.49 69.66 14.90
C HIS A 16 -17.13 69.22 14.32
N PHE A 17 -16.46 68.33 15.03
CA PHE A 17 -15.56 67.34 14.43
C PHE A 17 -16.25 65.99 14.54
N PRO A 18 -16.28 65.18 13.46
CA PRO A 18 -16.95 63.89 13.48
C PRO A 18 -16.18 62.98 14.43
N MET A 19 -16.84 62.49 15.48
CA MET A 19 -16.42 61.27 16.15
C MET A 19 -16.58 60.15 15.14
N ALA A 20 -15.50 59.81 14.45
CA ALA A 20 -15.36 58.45 13.96
C ALA A 20 -15.27 57.58 15.20
N GLU A 21 -16.35 56.86 15.49
CA GLU A 21 -16.35 55.73 16.41
C GLU A 21 -15.14 54.87 16.06
N GLN A 22 -14.13 54.88 16.93
CA GLN A 22 -13.12 53.85 16.94
C GLN A 22 -13.87 52.55 17.17
N ASP A 23 -13.95 51.76 16.10
CA ASP A 23 -14.48 50.42 16.11
C ASP A 23 -13.56 49.55 17.00
N LEU A 24 -13.82 49.59 18.31
CA LEU A 24 -13.11 48.84 19.34
C LEU A 24 -13.32 47.32 19.21
N PHE A 25 -14.11 46.88 18.22
CA PHE A 25 -14.39 45.48 17.92
C PHE A 25 -13.78 44.98 16.61
N SER A 26 -13.03 45.80 15.86
CA SER A 26 -12.41 45.36 14.60
C SER A 26 -11.19 44.44 14.75
N ASN A 27 -10.77 44.11 15.99
CA ASN A 27 -9.52 43.38 16.27
C ASN A 27 -9.71 41.96 16.83
N LEU A 28 -10.89 41.36 16.70
CA LEU A 28 -11.10 39.95 17.01
C LEU A 28 -11.34 39.18 15.71
N SER A 29 -10.30 38.46 15.26
CA SER A 29 -10.26 37.53 14.11
C SER A 29 -9.63 38.02 12.79
N SER A 30 -8.39 38.52 12.85
CA SER A 30 -7.50 38.39 11.69
C SER A 30 -6.22 37.67 12.11
N THR A 31 -6.28 36.35 12.28
CA THR A 31 -5.08 35.52 12.14
C THR A 31 -4.45 35.89 10.80
N SER A 32 -3.14 36.16 10.77
CA SER A 32 -2.47 36.44 9.50
C SER A 32 -2.75 35.31 8.51
N PRO A 33 -2.83 35.57 7.19
CA PRO A 33 -3.05 34.51 6.21
C PRO A 33 -2.08 33.34 6.39
N GLU A 34 -0.81 33.63 6.72
CA GLU A 34 0.20 32.62 7.07
C GLU A 34 -0.19 31.75 8.28
N ALA A 35 -0.67 32.37 9.36
CA ALA A 35 -1.08 31.64 10.56
C ALA A 35 -2.29 30.76 10.29
N ARG A 36 -3.26 31.25 9.50
CA ARG A 36 -4.45 30.47 9.11
C ARG A 36 -4.09 29.31 8.18
N ILE A 37 -3.22 29.54 7.19
CA ILE A 37 -2.69 28.48 6.31
C ILE A 37 -2.01 27.39 7.15
N ARG A 38 -1.17 27.77 8.13
CA ARG A 38 -0.49 26.82 9.01
C ARG A 38 -1.49 26.01 9.86
N GLU A 39 -2.50 26.66 10.40
CA GLU A 39 -3.56 26.02 11.19
C GLU A 39 -4.36 25.02 10.34
N LEU A 40 -4.79 25.42 9.15
CA LEU A 40 -5.54 24.58 8.22
C LEU A 40 -4.73 23.36 7.77
N ARG A 41 -3.46 23.54 7.41
CA ARG A 41 -2.56 22.42 7.08
C ARG A 41 -2.46 21.43 8.25
N THR A 42 -2.21 21.94 9.46
CA THR A 42 -2.11 21.11 10.68
C THR A 42 -3.41 20.34 10.95
N SER A 43 -4.57 21.00 10.84
CA SER A 43 -5.88 20.37 11.07
C SER A 43 -6.19 19.31 10.00
N LEU A 44 -5.96 19.61 8.71
CA LEU A 44 -6.19 18.67 7.61
C LEU A 44 -5.28 17.45 7.71
N ASP A 45 -4.00 17.63 8.04
CA ASP A 45 -3.08 16.51 8.26
C ASP A 45 -3.48 15.66 9.48
N HIS A 46 -3.94 16.30 10.55
CA HIS A 46 -4.49 15.59 11.72
C HIS A 46 -5.70 14.73 11.35
N HIS A 47 -6.69 15.28 10.64
CA HIS A 47 -7.87 14.54 10.22
C HIS A 47 -7.56 13.47 9.17
N ASN A 48 -6.61 13.71 8.26
CA ASN A 48 -6.11 12.68 7.35
C ASN A 48 -5.54 11.49 8.13
N ARG A 49 -4.72 11.74 9.16
CA ARG A 49 -4.15 10.68 10.00
C ARG A 49 -5.25 9.89 10.72
N LEU A 50 -6.23 10.57 11.30
CA LEU A 50 -7.34 9.90 11.97
C LEU A 50 -8.16 9.02 11.01
N TYR A 51 -8.45 9.55 9.83
CA TYR A 51 -9.22 8.85 8.81
C TYR A 51 -8.47 7.64 8.23
N TYR A 52 -7.26 7.84 7.72
CA TYR A 52 -6.53 6.82 6.95
C TYR A 52 -5.67 5.88 7.80
N ASN A 53 -5.23 6.30 8.99
CA ASN A 53 -4.31 5.50 9.82
C ASN A 53 -5.02 4.88 11.02
N GLN A 54 -6.02 5.57 11.59
CA GLN A 54 -6.69 5.15 12.82
C GLN A 54 -8.13 4.67 12.60
N ALA A 55 -8.71 4.93 11.42
CA ALA A 55 -10.12 4.67 11.12
C ALA A 55 -11.08 5.27 12.18
N LEU A 56 -10.74 6.45 12.71
CA LEU A 56 -11.49 7.17 13.76
C LEU A 56 -11.72 8.64 13.37
N PRO A 57 -12.52 8.93 12.33
CA PRO A 57 -12.75 10.31 11.90
C PRO A 57 -13.48 11.12 12.98
N GLU A 58 -12.97 12.33 13.26
CA GLU A 58 -13.57 13.28 14.21
C GLU A 58 -14.53 14.26 13.55
N ILE A 59 -14.36 14.52 12.26
CA ILE A 59 -15.18 15.45 11.47
C ILE A 59 -15.80 14.72 10.28
N SER A 60 -16.93 15.24 9.80
CA SER A 60 -17.56 14.74 8.58
C SER A 60 -16.79 15.13 7.32
N ASP A 61 -16.99 14.39 6.23
CA ASP A 61 -16.39 14.70 4.92
C ASP A 61 -16.73 16.12 4.46
N ALA A 62 -17.95 16.59 4.73
CA ALA A 62 -18.39 17.94 4.38
C ALA A 62 -17.63 19.03 5.16
N GLU A 63 -17.26 18.78 6.41
CA GLU A 63 -16.45 19.69 7.22
C GLU A 63 -14.99 19.67 6.76
N TYR A 64 -14.45 18.49 6.44
CA TYR A 64 -13.12 18.37 5.86
C TYR A 64 -13.01 19.14 4.54
N ASP A 65 -13.97 18.93 3.63
CA ASP A 65 -14.01 19.62 2.33
C ASP A 65 -14.07 21.15 2.49
N LYS A 66 -14.76 21.63 3.51
CA LYS A 66 -14.81 23.07 3.82
C LYS A 66 -13.43 23.60 4.22
N LEU A 67 -12.72 22.91 5.12
CA LEU A 67 -11.36 23.28 5.52
C LEU A 67 -10.37 23.20 4.35
N PHE A 68 -10.51 22.16 3.52
CA PHE A 68 -9.69 21.96 2.34
C PHE A 68 -9.86 23.09 1.32
N ARG A 69 -11.11 23.45 0.99
CA ARG A 69 -11.40 24.57 0.07
C ARG A 69 -10.89 25.91 0.61
N GLU A 70 -11.01 26.13 1.92
CA GLU A 70 -10.47 27.33 2.55
C GLU A 70 -8.94 27.41 2.39
N LEU A 71 -8.23 26.29 2.60
CA LEU A 71 -6.79 26.22 2.41
C LEU A 71 -6.40 26.47 0.94
N GLU A 72 -7.09 25.83 0.00
CA GLU A 72 -6.86 25.99 -1.45
C GLU A 72 -7.03 27.46 -1.88
N ASP A 73 -8.08 28.12 -1.43
CA ASP A 73 -8.34 29.54 -1.71
C ASP A 73 -7.25 30.46 -1.13
N LEU A 74 -6.77 30.17 0.09
CA LEU A 74 -5.73 30.95 0.75
C LEU A 74 -4.38 30.77 0.07
N GLU A 75 -3.99 29.55 -0.28
CA GLU A 75 -2.73 29.27 -0.99
C GLU A 75 -2.71 29.89 -2.38
N LYS A 76 -3.86 29.92 -3.07
CA LYS A 76 -3.99 30.59 -4.36
C LYS A 76 -3.82 32.12 -4.25
N LYS A 77 -4.32 32.73 -3.17
CA LYS A 77 -4.20 34.17 -2.90
C LYS A 77 -2.83 34.58 -2.37
N HIS A 78 -2.12 33.66 -1.75
CA HIS A 78 -0.81 33.89 -1.12
C HIS A 78 0.26 32.90 -1.61
N PRO A 79 0.71 33.00 -2.88
CA PRO A 79 1.74 32.12 -3.44
C PRO A 79 3.07 32.16 -2.67
N GLU A 80 3.35 33.23 -1.94
CA GLU A 80 4.52 33.39 -1.07
C GLU A 80 4.60 32.33 0.05
N PHE A 81 3.47 31.70 0.42
CA PHE A 81 3.41 30.63 1.42
C PHE A 81 3.34 29.23 0.81
N HIS A 82 3.68 29.09 -0.47
CA HIS A 82 3.69 27.80 -1.16
C HIS A 82 4.53 26.78 -0.38
N ASP A 83 3.95 25.60 -0.18
CA ASP A 83 4.58 24.48 0.50
C ASP A 83 4.33 23.21 -0.30
N PRO A 84 5.38 22.52 -0.81
CA PRO A 84 5.19 21.26 -1.52
C PRO A 84 4.53 20.17 -0.66
N ASN A 85 4.62 20.26 0.68
CA ASN A 85 3.99 19.36 1.65
C ASN A 85 2.54 19.73 1.98
N SER A 86 1.94 20.73 1.32
CA SER A 86 0.55 21.09 1.58
C SER A 86 -0.42 19.94 1.24
N PRO A 87 -1.45 19.68 2.07
CA PRO A 87 -2.50 18.72 1.77
C PRO A 87 -3.20 18.94 0.42
N THR A 88 -3.26 20.18 -0.08
CA THR A 88 -3.88 20.54 -1.36
C THR A 88 -3.15 19.95 -2.57
N LEU A 89 -1.84 19.69 -2.44
CA LEU A 89 -1.00 19.17 -3.52
C LEU A 89 -1.01 17.63 -3.61
N ARG A 90 -1.73 16.94 -2.72
CA ARG A 90 -1.81 15.46 -2.72
C ARG A 90 -2.56 14.87 -3.92
N VAL A 91 -3.24 15.69 -4.73
CA VAL A 91 -3.90 15.24 -5.98
C VAL A 91 -2.91 14.94 -7.11
N GLY A 92 -1.64 15.29 -6.92
CA GLY A 92 -0.58 15.14 -7.92
C GLY A 92 -0.40 16.38 -8.79
N GLY A 93 0.84 16.67 -9.15
CA GLY A 93 1.23 17.75 -10.06
C GLY A 93 1.12 17.36 -11.53
N ASP A 94 1.79 18.12 -12.39
CA ASP A 94 1.93 17.76 -13.80
C ASP A 94 2.85 16.54 -14.00
N PRO A 95 2.68 15.78 -15.10
CA PRO A 95 3.54 14.64 -15.38
C PRO A 95 5.01 15.04 -15.47
N ILE A 96 5.89 14.19 -14.92
CA ILE A 96 7.34 14.38 -15.03
C ILE A 96 7.88 13.74 -16.32
N GLU A 97 8.97 14.26 -16.87
CA GLU A 97 9.61 13.66 -18.06
C GLU A 97 10.27 12.31 -17.77
N GLY A 98 10.75 12.13 -16.54
CA GLY A 98 11.44 10.93 -16.09
C GLY A 98 11.88 11.04 -14.63
N PHE A 99 12.26 9.90 -14.04
CA PHE A 99 12.73 9.85 -12.66
C PHE A 99 14.19 10.29 -12.55
N GLN A 100 14.48 11.15 -11.58
CA GLN A 100 15.83 11.42 -11.11
C GLN A 100 16.31 10.28 -10.22
N GLN A 101 17.63 10.16 -10.02
CA GLN A 101 18.21 9.17 -9.12
C GLN A 101 18.70 9.81 -7.83
N ILE A 102 18.37 9.19 -6.70
CA ILE A 102 18.79 9.58 -5.36
C ILE A 102 19.67 8.48 -4.78
N ARG A 103 20.85 8.88 -4.28
CA ARG A 103 21.71 8.01 -3.48
C ARG A 103 21.18 7.95 -2.05
N HIS A 104 20.96 6.75 -1.53
CA HIS A 104 20.52 6.54 -0.16
C HIS A 104 21.63 6.93 0.83
N VAL A 105 21.26 7.62 1.92
CA VAL A 105 22.19 8.02 2.99
C VAL A 105 22.80 6.78 3.64
N VAL A 106 21.96 5.80 3.94
CA VAL A 106 22.35 4.45 4.35
C VAL A 106 21.94 3.48 3.24
N PRO A 107 22.74 2.47 2.85
CA PRO A 107 22.30 1.50 1.85
C PRO A 107 21.01 0.77 2.24
N MET A 108 20.09 0.58 1.30
CA MET A 108 18.91 -0.27 1.43
C MET A 108 19.23 -1.69 0.97
N LEU A 109 19.46 -2.58 1.93
CA LEU A 109 19.81 -3.98 1.64
C LEU A 109 18.56 -4.86 1.50
N SER A 110 18.73 -6.01 0.85
CA SER A 110 17.73 -7.07 0.92
C SER A 110 17.82 -7.78 2.27
N ILE A 111 16.84 -8.61 2.60
CA ILE A 111 16.93 -9.59 3.68
C ILE A 111 17.18 -10.96 3.05
N ASP A 112 17.91 -11.83 3.74
CA ASP A 112 18.10 -13.22 3.29
C ASP A 112 16.80 -14.00 3.52
N ASP A 113 16.41 -14.77 2.50
CA ASP A 113 15.22 -15.62 2.55
C ASP A 113 15.50 -16.87 3.39
N VAL A 114 14.48 -17.29 4.14
CA VAL A 114 14.38 -18.54 4.89
C VAL A 114 13.05 -19.16 4.47
N PHE A 115 13.03 -20.41 4.07
CA PHE A 115 11.84 -21.02 3.49
C PHE A 115 11.20 -22.02 4.42
N GLU A 116 9.87 -22.01 4.47
CA GLU A 116 9.10 -23.17 4.89
C GLU A 116 9.31 -24.30 3.88
N LEU A 117 9.65 -25.49 4.37
CA LEU A 117 9.93 -26.64 3.53
C LEU A 117 8.63 -27.36 3.13
N SER A 118 8.48 -27.62 1.83
CA SER A 118 7.47 -28.53 1.31
C SER A 118 7.77 -29.99 1.70
N PRO A 119 6.76 -30.89 1.70
CA PRO A 119 6.98 -32.31 1.97
C PRO A 119 8.09 -32.93 1.11
N GLU A 120 8.15 -32.58 -0.18
CA GLU A 120 9.17 -33.06 -1.10
C GLU A 120 10.56 -32.49 -0.77
N ALA A 121 10.63 -31.24 -0.30
CA ALA A 121 11.89 -30.65 0.14
C ALA A 121 12.39 -31.29 1.43
N MET A 122 11.49 -31.58 2.38
CA MET A 122 11.81 -32.28 3.62
C MET A 122 12.33 -33.70 3.37
N GLU A 123 11.69 -34.46 2.47
CA GLU A 123 12.14 -35.81 2.11
C GLU A 123 13.56 -35.77 1.52
N LYS A 124 13.85 -34.78 0.67
CA LYS A 124 15.17 -34.62 0.03
C LYS A 124 16.26 -34.18 1.00
N SER A 125 15.95 -33.28 1.93
CA SER A 125 16.92 -32.73 2.88
C SER A 125 17.08 -33.58 4.15
N GLY A 126 16.11 -34.44 4.45
CA GLY A 126 16.01 -35.13 5.74
C GLY A 126 15.60 -34.20 6.89
N ALA A 127 14.97 -33.06 6.59
CA ALA A 127 14.52 -32.10 7.59
C ALA A 127 13.46 -32.72 8.52
N ALA A 128 13.54 -32.40 9.81
CA ALA A 128 12.63 -32.94 10.82
C ALA A 128 11.29 -32.20 10.87
N SER A 129 11.25 -30.93 10.44
CA SER A 129 10.03 -30.13 10.40
C SER A 129 10.04 -29.14 9.21
N PRO A 130 8.87 -28.58 8.82
CA PRO A 130 8.78 -27.55 7.79
C PRO A 130 9.61 -26.30 8.10
N GLU A 131 9.75 -25.94 9.38
CA GLU A 131 10.44 -24.74 9.87
C GLU A 131 11.95 -24.94 10.05
N GLN A 132 12.52 -26.03 9.52
CA GLN A 132 13.93 -26.38 9.70
C GLN A 132 14.89 -25.23 9.33
N GLU A 133 14.66 -24.51 8.24
CA GLU A 133 15.52 -23.38 7.86
C GLU A 133 15.43 -22.21 8.86
N LEU A 134 14.26 -22.00 9.49
CA LEU A 134 14.06 -20.98 10.53
C LEU A 134 14.80 -21.35 11.82
N ILE A 135 14.78 -22.63 12.19
CA ILE A 135 15.55 -23.16 13.31
C ILE A 135 17.06 -22.91 13.07
N GLU A 136 17.55 -23.21 11.88
CA GLU A 136 18.96 -23.00 11.50
C GLU A 136 19.35 -21.51 11.47
N PHE A 137 18.45 -20.64 11.02
CA PHE A 137 18.63 -19.19 11.10
C PHE A 137 18.81 -18.74 12.55
N TYR A 138 17.92 -19.15 13.45
CA TYR A 138 17.99 -18.77 14.86
C TYR A 138 19.25 -19.34 15.56
N GLN A 139 19.61 -20.59 15.27
CA GLN A 139 20.85 -21.20 15.78
C GLN A 139 22.12 -20.46 15.30
N ARG A 140 22.10 -19.92 14.09
CA ARG A 140 23.18 -19.07 13.58
C ARG A 140 23.29 -17.76 14.37
N LEU A 141 22.17 -17.16 14.78
CA LEU A 141 22.17 -15.99 15.68
C LEU A 141 22.80 -16.34 17.04
N GLN A 142 22.35 -17.43 17.67
CA GLN A 142 22.88 -17.91 18.95
C GLN A 142 24.40 -18.12 18.89
N LYS A 143 24.88 -18.80 17.84
CA LYS A 143 26.31 -19.08 17.64
C LYS A 143 27.14 -17.80 17.48
N ASN A 144 26.65 -16.85 16.68
CA ASN A 144 27.40 -15.62 16.39
C ASN A 144 27.42 -14.66 17.58
N LEU A 145 26.33 -14.59 18.35
CA LEU A 145 26.23 -13.77 19.56
C LEU A 145 26.76 -14.46 20.82
N LYS A 146 27.02 -15.78 20.76
CA LYS A 146 27.43 -16.63 21.89
C LYS A 146 26.43 -16.56 23.06
N ARG A 147 25.14 -16.68 22.75
CA ARG A 147 24.04 -16.66 23.71
C ARG A 147 23.02 -17.73 23.37
N ASP A 148 22.41 -18.32 24.39
CA ASP A 148 21.37 -19.34 24.20
C ASP A 148 20.02 -18.72 23.84
N ASN A 149 19.74 -17.49 24.28
CA ASN A 149 18.47 -16.82 24.04
C ASN A 149 18.72 -15.46 23.38
N ILE A 150 18.09 -15.24 22.23
CA ILE A 150 18.18 -14.03 21.42
C ILE A 150 16.77 -13.46 21.31
N ALA A 151 16.56 -12.26 21.84
CA ALA A 151 15.30 -11.56 21.69
C ALA A 151 15.13 -11.09 20.24
N VAL A 152 13.99 -11.42 19.64
CA VAL A 152 13.63 -11.07 18.27
C VAL A 152 12.21 -10.49 18.22
N THR A 153 12.00 -9.64 17.22
CA THR A 153 10.68 -9.16 16.78
C THR A 153 10.27 -9.91 15.52
N ILE A 154 8.97 -10.17 15.39
CA ILE A 154 8.37 -10.84 14.23
C ILE A 154 7.26 -9.93 13.71
N GLU A 155 7.35 -9.56 12.43
CA GLU A 155 6.39 -8.70 11.75
C GLU A 155 5.91 -9.37 10.44
N PRO A 156 4.70 -9.09 9.93
CA PRO A 156 4.27 -9.55 8.62
C PRO A 156 5.22 -9.12 7.51
N LYS A 157 5.45 -9.99 6.53
CA LYS A 157 6.27 -9.67 5.36
C LYS A 157 5.36 -9.10 4.26
N ILE A 158 5.26 -7.78 4.21
CA ILE A 158 4.43 -7.05 3.24
C ILE A 158 4.91 -7.33 1.80
N ASP A 159 3.99 -7.71 0.92
CA ASP A 159 4.24 -7.87 -0.51
C ASP A 159 3.97 -6.57 -1.28
N GLY A 160 4.96 -5.66 -1.26
CA GLY A 160 4.86 -4.36 -1.90
C GLY A 160 6.15 -3.91 -2.59
N ALA A 161 6.35 -2.60 -2.62
CA ALA A 161 7.54 -1.95 -3.16
C ALA A 161 8.25 -1.13 -2.06
N ALA A 162 9.47 -1.56 -1.73
CA ALA A 162 10.34 -0.88 -0.77
C ALA A 162 10.62 0.58 -1.16
N VAL A 163 10.37 1.47 -0.21
CA VAL A 163 10.63 2.91 -0.31
C VAL A 163 11.37 3.41 0.94
N SER A 164 12.19 4.43 0.75
CA SER A 164 12.79 5.23 1.83
C SER A 164 12.16 6.62 1.81
N LEU A 165 11.66 7.07 2.96
CA LEU A 165 11.11 8.40 3.20
C LEU A 165 12.09 9.18 4.06
N LEU A 166 12.70 10.23 3.52
CA LEU A 166 13.59 11.10 4.28
C LEU A 166 12.83 12.33 4.76
N TYR A 167 12.76 12.49 6.08
CA TYR A 167 12.25 13.69 6.74
C TYR A 167 13.42 14.52 7.28
N ARG A 168 13.37 15.82 7.02
CA ARG A 168 14.29 16.82 7.59
C ARG A 168 13.46 17.86 8.32
N ASP A 169 13.82 18.12 9.57
CA ASP A 169 13.11 19.07 10.44
C ASP A 169 11.58 18.84 10.42
N GLY A 170 11.18 17.57 10.48
CA GLY A 170 9.78 17.15 10.51
C GLY A 170 9.04 17.24 9.17
N ARG A 171 9.72 17.48 8.05
CA ARG A 171 9.08 17.67 6.73
C ARG A 171 9.62 16.65 5.75
N LEU A 172 8.75 16.04 4.94
CA LEU A 172 9.16 15.11 3.90
C LEU A 172 10.01 15.84 2.85
N GLU A 173 11.31 15.53 2.84
CA GLU A 173 12.30 16.11 1.93
C GLU A 173 12.25 15.38 0.58
N TYR A 174 12.41 14.06 0.61
CA TYR A 174 12.25 13.20 -0.56
C TYR A 174 11.78 11.79 -0.20
N ALA A 175 11.33 11.06 -1.22
CA ALA A 175 11.13 9.62 -1.17
C ALA A 175 11.81 8.92 -2.34
N ALA A 176 12.50 7.81 -2.08
CA ALA A 176 13.25 7.07 -3.08
C ALA A 176 12.92 5.58 -3.06
N THR A 177 12.79 4.97 -4.23
CA THR A 177 12.69 3.50 -4.33
C THR A 177 14.00 2.84 -3.90
N ARG A 178 13.99 1.53 -3.63
CA ARG A 178 15.23 0.81 -3.32
C ARG A 178 16.28 0.89 -4.43
N GLY A 179 15.87 0.75 -5.69
CA GLY A 179 16.76 0.59 -6.84
C GLY A 179 17.76 -0.56 -6.65
N ASP A 180 19.05 -0.27 -6.79
CA ASP A 180 20.15 -1.23 -6.59
C ASP A 180 20.59 -1.37 -5.11
N GLY A 181 19.91 -0.65 -4.20
CA GLY A 181 20.21 -0.60 -2.77
C GLY A 181 21.15 0.53 -2.38
N GLN A 182 21.91 1.11 -3.31
CA GLN A 182 22.70 2.33 -3.09
C GLN A 182 22.01 3.56 -3.67
N THR A 183 21.37 3.39 -4.82
CA THR A 183 20.70 4.45 -5.58
C THR A 183 19.33 3.97 -6.01
N GLY A 184 18.33 4.84 -5.92
CA GLY A 184 16.98 4.57 -6.37
C GLY A 184 16.33 5.74 -7.07
N ASP A 185 15.19 5.47 -7.71
CA ASP A 185 14.39 6.49 -8.39
C ASP A 185 13.72 7.42 -7.36
N ASP A 186 13.80 8.73 -7.58
CA ASP A 186 13.09 9.76 -6.82
C ASP A 186 11.59 9.70 -7.14
N VAL A 187 10.83 9.12 -6.23
CA VAL A 187 9.38 8.96 -6.35
C VAL A 187 8.61 9.94 -5.46
N THR A 188 9.25 11.04 -5.02
CA THR A 188 8.65 12.02 -4.10
C THR A 188 7.30 12.53 -4.59
N HIS A 189 7.17 12.82 -5.88
CA HIS A 189 5.92 13.31 -6.49
C HIS A 189 4.77 12.31 -6.36
N ASN A 190 5.05 11.03 -6.52
CA ASN A 190 4.06 9.95 -6.42
C ASN A 190 3.76 9.60 -4.95
N VAL A 191 4.78 9.61 -4.09
CA VAL A 191 4.63 9.34 -2.65
C VAL A 191 3.78 10.41 -1.97
N ARG A 192 3.89 11.68 -2.39
CA ARG A 192 3.05 12.77 -1.88
C ARG A 192 1.55 12.53 -2.09
N THR A 193 1.15 11.71 -3.06
CA THR A 193 -0.26 11.41 -3.31
C THR A 193 -0.81 10.30 -2.40
N ILE A 194 0.06 9.58 -1.67
CA ILE A 194 -0.33 8.47 -0.81
C ILE A 194 -0.85 9.03 0.51
N ARG A 195 -2.13 8.79 0.80
CA ARG A 195 -2.88 9.50 1.85
C ARG A 195 -2.41 9.18 3.26
N ASN A 196 -2.01 7.94 3.53
CA ASN A 196 -1.62 7.51 4.87
C ASN A 196 -0.18 7.91 5.24
N ILE A 197 0.60 8.47 4.31
CA ILE A 197 1.94 9.01 4.56
C ILE A 197 1.82 10.45 5.09
N PRO A 198 2.41 10.77 6.27
CA PRO A 198 2.48 12.15 6.74
C PRO A 198 3.49 12.95 5.92
N LEU A 199 3.12 14.12 5.39
CA LEU A 199 4.08 15.01 4.72
C LEU A 199 4.78 15.95 5.71
N GLN A 200 4.15 16.15 6.87
CA GLN A 200 4.67 16.88 8.00
C GLN A 200 4.45 16.06 9.28
N LEU A 201 5.49 15.94 10.08
CA LEU A 201 5.51 15.21 11.33
C LEU A 201 5.14 16.14 12.49
N PRO A 202 4.38 15.66 13.49
CA PRO A 202 4.10 16.44 14.69
C PRO A 202 5.37 16.58 15.55
N ALA A 203 5.54 17.74 16.18
CA ALA A 203 6.62 17.94 17.14
C ALA A 203 6.34 17.19 18.47
N PRO A 204 7.38 16.73 19.18
CA PRO A 204 8.80 16.80 18.82
C PRO A 204 9.18 15.75 17.77
N TYR A 205 10.03 16.15 16.81
CA TYR A 205 10.61 15.28 15.78
C TYR A 205 12.14 15.42 15.77
N PRO A 206 12.88 14.39 15.33
CA PRO A 206 14.33 14.47 15.14
C PRO A 206 14.71 15.42 13.98
N GLN A 207 15.96 15.86 13.95
CA GLN A 207 16.48 16.72 12.88
C GLN A 207 16.48 15.99 11.53
N LEU A 208 16.86 14.70 11.55
CA LEU A 208 16.86 13.82 10.39
C LEU A 208 16.22 12.48 10.76
N LEU A 209 15.28 12.02 9.94
CA LEU A 209 14.68 10.70 10.06
C LEU A 209 14.43 10.10 8.69
N GLU A 210 15.13 9.02 8.40
CA GLU A 210 14.85 8.14 7.27
C GLU A 210 14.00 6.97 7.74
N VAL A 211 12.76 6.89 7.26
CA VAL A 211 11.86 5.76 7.51
C VAL A 211 11.80 4.89 6.28
N ARG A 212 12.06 3.60 6.47
CA ARG A 212 11.93 2.57 5.44
C ARG A 212 10.66 1.79 5.66
N GLY A 213 9.99 1.50 4.57
CA GLY A 213 8.77 0.73 4.60
C GLY A 213 8.41 0.22 3.23
N GLU A 214 7.23 -0.36 3.15
CA GLU A 214 6.70 -0.94 1.94
C GLU A 214 5.48 -0.13 1.49
N ILE A 215 5.49 0.32 0.24
CA ILE A 215 4.27 0.80 -0.43
C ILE A 215 3.57 -0.40 -1.04
N PHE A 216 2.32 -0.61 -0.69
CA PHE A 216 1.51 -1.74 -1.15
C PHE A 216 0.15 -1.25 -1.66
N MET A 217 -0.54 -2.15 -2.35
CA MET A 217 -1.92 -1.98 -2.75
C MET A 217 -2.80 -2.86 -1.88
N PRO A 218 -3.83 -2.30 -1.20
CA PRO A 218 -4.77 -3.10 -0.43
C PRO A 218 -5.45 -4.16 -1.30
N ASN A 219 -5.84 -5.26 -0.66
CA ASN A 219 -6.33 -6.47 -1.32
C ASN A 219 -7.55 -6.21 -2.22
N GLU A 220 -8.52 -5.46 -1.70
CA GLU A 220 -9.73 -5.08 -2.45
C GLU A 220 -9.41 -4.21 -3.65
N ALA A 221 -8.50 -3.24 -3.48
CA ALA A 221 -8.07 -2.36 -4.56
C ALA A 221 -7.30 -3.10 -5.65
N PHE A 222 -6.46 -4.06 -5.27
CA PHE A 222 -5.76 -4.92 -6.21
C PHE A 222 -6.74 -5.76 -7.03
N ALA A 223 -7.74 -6.37 -6.37
CA ALA A 223 -8.79 -7.12 -7.05
C ALA A 223 -9.60 -6.24 -8.01
N ALA A 224 -9.98 -5.03 -7.59
CA ALA A 224 -10.69 -4.07 -8.43
C ALA A 224 -9.85 -3.64 -9.65
N LEU A 225 -8.58 -3.29 -9.45
CA LEU A 225 -7.67 -2.91 -10.54
C LEU A 225 -7.48 -4.04 -11.56
N ASN A 226 -7.35 -5.28 -11.10
CA ASN A 226 -7.25 -6.42 -12.00
C ASN A 226 -8.55 -6.68 -12.76
N ALA A 227 -9.71 -6.53 -12.12
CA ALA A 227 -11.00 -6.63 -12.81
C ALA A 227 -11.13 -5.56 -13.91
N GLU A 228 -10.76 -4.31 -13.64
CA GLU A 228 -10.76 -3.23 -14.63
C GLU A 228 -9.84 -3.52 -15.82
N ARG A 229 -8.65 -4.09 -15.56
CA ARG A 229 -7.69 -4.44 -16.60
C ARG A 229 -8.16 -5.61 -17.46
N ASP A 230 -8.65 -6.67 -16.82
CA ASP A 230 -9.21 -7.84 -17.50
C ASP A 230 -10.37 -7.43 -18.42
N GLU A 231 -11.25 -6.58 -17.90
CA GLU A 231 -12.34 -6.01 -18.68
C GLU A 231 -11.84 -5.09 -19.81
N ALA A 232 -10.74 -4.37 -19.63
CA ALA A 232 -10.10 -3.63 -20.72
C ALA A 232 -9.36 -4.55 -21.72
N GLY A 233 -9.30 -5.86 -21.49
CA GLY A 233 -8.54 -6.83 -22.28
C GLY A 233 -7.02 -6.64 -22.15
N LEU A 234 -6.58 -6.01 -21.06
CA LEU A 234 -5.17 -5.77 -20.73
C LEU A 234 -4.66 -6.89 -19.81
N PRO A 235 -3.36 -7.22 -19.85
CA PRO A 235 -2.78 -8.20 -18.93
C PRO A 235 -2.99 -7.79 -17.46
N THR A 236 -3.53 -8.68 -16.63
CA THR A 236 -3.66 -8.47 -15.19
C THR A 236 -2.28 -8.45 -14.51
N PHE A 237 -2.17 -7.76 -13.38
CA PHE A 237 -1.00 -7.86 -12.52
C PHE A 237 -0.96 -9.21 -11.82
N ALA A 238 0.23 -9.82 -11.76
CA ALA A 238 0.41 -11.14 -11.16
C ALA A 238 0.24 -11.15 -9.62
N ASN A 239 0.62 -10.07 -8.94
CA ASN A 239 0.53 -9.94 -7.49
C ASN A 239 0.42 -8.45 -7.07
N PRO A 240 0.01 -8.18 -5.81
CA PRO A 240 -0.08 -6.83 -5.28
C PRO A 240 1.21 -6.02 -5.42
N ARG A 241 2.37 -6.65 -5.18
CA ARG A 241 3.68 -6.02 -5.35
C ARG A 241 3.93 -5.43 -6.73
N ASN A 242 3.66 -6.18 -7.79
CA ASN A 242 3.85 -5.71 -9.16
C ASN A 242 2.91 -4.55 -9.49
N SER A 243 1.68 -4.59 -8.97
CA SER A 243 0.73 -3.48 -9.13
C SER A 243 1.18 -2.21 -8.39
N ALA A 244 1.72 -2.35 -7.17
CA ALA A 244 2.23 -1.24 -6.38
C ALA A 244 3.47 -0.63 -7.02
N ALA A 245 4.47 -1.45 -7.37
CA ALA A 245 5.69 -1.02 -8.04
C ALA A 245 5.41 -0.37 -9.41
N GLY A 246 4.53 -0.97 -10.21
CA GLY A 246 4.14 -0.42 -11.51
C GLY A 246 3.38 0.90 -11.39
N THR A 247 2.55 1.05 -10.36
CA THR A 247 1.85 2.30 -10.07
C THR A 247 2.82 3.39 -9.60
N LEU A 248 3.70 3.06 -8.67
CA LEU A 248 4.66 4.02 -8.09
C LEU A 248 5.64 4.57 -9.14
N LYS A 249 5.85 3.86 -10.25
CA LYS A 249 6.71 4.27 -11.37
C LYS A 249 5.96 4.91 -12.55
N LEU A 250 4.73 5.37 -12.35
CA LEU A 250 4.04 6.17 -13.36
C LEU A 250 4.58 7.61 -13.35
N LEU A 251 4.73 8.18 -14.54
CA LEU A 251 5.20 9.56 -14.73
C LEU A 251 4.13 10.60 -14.38
N ASP A 252 2.85 10.23 -14.46
CA ASP A 252 1.73 11.10 -14.10
C ASP A 252 1.24 10.79 -12.67
N PRO A 253 1.52 11.65 -11.68
CA PRO A 253 1.11 11.44 -10.30
C PRO A 253 -0.41 11.49 -10.13
N LYS A 254 -1.17 12.09 -11.07
CA LYS A 254 -2.64 12.08 -11.02
C LYS A 254 -3.21 10.69 -11.27
N ILE A 255 -2.49 9.82 -11.98
CA ILE A 255 -2.87 8.41 -12.13
C ILE A 255 -2.55 7.64 -10.83
N VAL A 256 -1.43 7.96 -10.18
CA VAL A 256 -1.04 7.38 -8.89
C VAL A 256 -2.06 7.75 -7.81
N ALA A 257 -2.47 9.01 -7.73
CA ALA A 257 -3.46 9.50 -6.77
C ALA A 257 -4.83 8.80 -6.87
N LYS A 258 -5.18 8.27 -8.04
CA LYS A 258 -6.43 7.50 -8.27
C LYS A 258 -6.33 6.04 -7.84
N ARG A 259 -5.11 5.52 -7.65
CA ARG A 259 -4.89 4.14 -7.20
C ARG A 259 -4.63 4.18 -5.71
N PRO A 260 -5.41 3.46 -4.89
CA PRO A 260 -5.28 3.53 -3.44
C PRO A 260 -4.03 2.74 -3.02
N LEU A 261 -2.87 3.40 -3.07
CA LEU A 261 -1.66 2.92 -2.45
C LEU A 261 -1.66 3.29 -0.97
N ALA A 262 -0.98 2.47 -0.18
CA ALA A 262 -0.74 2.72 1.23
C ALA A 262 0.71 2.36 1.58
N PHE A 263 1.19 2.89 2.69
CA PHE A 263 2.53 2.65 3.22
C PHE A 263 2.47 2.08 4.64
N LEU A 264 3.38 1.15 4.95
CA LEU A 264 3.66 0.71 6.33
C LEU A 264 5.16 0.72 6.57
N ALA A 265 5.58 1.38 7.64
CA ALA A 265 6.97 1.45 8.07
C ALA A 265 7.40 0.15 8.76
N HIS A 266 8.60 -0.31 8.43
CA HIS A 266 9.20 -1.51 9.03
C HIS A 266 10.73 -1.38 9.26
N GLY A 267 11.32 -0.20 9.04
CA GLY A 267 12.76 -0.04 9.22
C GLY A 267 13.21 1.40 9.38
N LEU A 268 14.37 1.55 10.04
CA LEU A 268 15.05 2.83 10.24
C LEU A 268 16.26 2.92 9.30
N GLY A 269 16.43 4.06 8.64
CA GLY A 269 17.65 4.42 7.90
C GLY A 269 18.52 5.42 8.68
N ALA A 270 18.96 6.49 8.02
CA ALA A 270 19.62 7.61 8.68
C ALA A 270 18.75 8.25 9.77
N TYR A 271 19.34 8.60 10.91
CA TYR A 271 18.61 9.10 12.06
C TYR A 271 19.50 9.99 12.93
N GLU A 272 19.03 11.21 13.21
CA GLU A 272 19.69 12.18 14.08
C GLU A 272 18.74 12.60 15.21
N GLY A 273 18.72 11.81 16.27
CA GLY A 273 17.89 12.02 17.46
C GLY A 273 18.39 11.23 18.67
N PRO A 274 17.62 11.18 19.77
CA PRO A 274 17.96 10.36 20.93
C PRO A 274 18.17 8.89 20.56
N PRO A 275 19.15 8.18 21.16
CA PRO A 275 19.43 6.77 20.83
C PRO A 275 18.19 5.88 20.91
N LEU A 276 18.03 5.03 19.90
CA LEU A 276 16.98 4.00 19.83
C LEU A 276 17.64 2.64 20.04
N GLU A 277 17.71 2.15 21.27
CA GLU A 277 18.39 0.91 21.66
C GLU A 277 17.70 -0.36 21.12
N THR A 278 16.38 -0.32 20.93
CA THR A 278 15.57 -1.48 20.52
C THR A 278 14.66 -1.16 19.34
N GLU A 279 14.16 -2.20 18.68
CA GLU A 279 13.11 -2.06 17.66
C GLU A 279 11.82 -1.47 18.24
N HIS A 280 11.46 -1.76 19.49
CA HIS A 280 10.27 -1.18 20.15
C HIS A 280 10.34 0.33 20.23
N GLN A 281 11.49 0.90 20.61
CA GLN A 281 11.65 2.35 20.68
C GLN A 281 11.50 3.02 19.31
N PHE A 282 11.86 2.33 18.23
CA PHE A 282 11.60 2.80 16.89
C PHE A 282 10.11 2.79 16.55
N HIS A 283 9.38 1.72 16.89
CA HIS A 283 7.93 1.66 16.69
C HIS A 283 7.17 2.66 17.57
N ASP A 284 7.61 2.91 18.80
CA ASP A 284 7.09 3.98 19.67
C ASP A 284 7.27 5.35 19.02
N LEU A 285 8.45 5.61 18.44
CA LEU A 285 8.73 6.84 17.68
C LEU A 285 7.80 6.98 16.47
N LEU A 286 7.60 5.91 15.69
CA LEU A 286 6.66 5.92 14.56
C LEU A 286 5.24 6.27 15.02
N GLY A 287 4.79 5.68 16.13
CA GLY A 287 3.49 5.96 16.74
C GLY A 287 3.33 7.42 17.16
N ALA A 288 4.33 7.97 17.86
CA ALA A 288 4.35 9.37 18.29
C ALA A 288 4.31 10.34 17.10
N LEU A 289 4.98 9.99 16.00
CA LEU A 289 5.03 10.78 14.77
C LEU A 289 3.82 10.55 13.84
N GLY A 290 2.93 9.61 14.16
CA GLY A 290 1.77 9.27 13.34
C GLY A 290 2.11 8.57 12.03
N ILE A 291 3.30 7.97 11.92
CA ILE A 291 3.72 7.20 10.75
C ILE A 291 3.10 5.80 10.84
N PRO A 292 2.39 5.31 9.80
CA PRO A 292 1.79 3.97 9.81
C PRO A 292 2.83 2.87 10.06
N GLN A 293 2.54 1.97 10.99
CA GLN A 293 3.44 0.89 11.41
C GLN A 293 3.02 -0.45 10.82
N ASN A 294 3.99 -1.30 10.48
CA ASN A 294 3.73 -2.68 10.11
C ASN A 294 3.32 -3.51 11.35
N LEU A 295 2.01 -3.61 11.57
CA LEU A 295 1.41 -4.36 12.68
C LEU A 295 0.80 -5.68 12.19
N PRO A 296 0.73 -6.72 13.04
CA PRO A 296 1.22 -6.76 14.43
C PRO A 296 2.75 -6.92 14.54
N ILE A 297 3.32 -6.53 15.69
CA ILE A 297 4.71 -6.82 16.05
C ILE A 297 4.69 -7.81 17.22
N LEU A 298 5.09 -9.05 16.96
CA LEU A 298 5.21 -10.09 17.98
C LEU A 298 6.63 -10.15 18.53
N ASN A 299 6.79 -10.65 19.75
CA ASN A 299 8.07 -10.78 20.42
C ASN A 299 8.35 -12.24 20.75
N ALA A 300 9.61 -12.64 20.63
CA ALA A 300 10.09 -13.93 21.08
C ALA A 300 11.47 -13.80 21.72
N ASN A 301 11.68 -14.46 22.84
CA ASN A 301 12.94 -14.44 23.59
C ASN A 301 13.78 -15.71 23.37
N ASN A 302 13.19 -16.73 22.75
CA ASN A 302 13.81 -18.02 22.48
C ASN A 302 13.23 -18.65 21.21
N LEU A 303 13.78 -19.80 20.80
CA LEU A 303 13.36 -20.49 19.58
C LEU A 303 11.90 -20.97 19.64
N GLU A 304 11.44 -21.46 20.79
CA GLU A 304 10.06 -21.96 20.94
C GLU A 304 9.04 -20.83 20.77
N GLU A 305 9.28 -19.69 21.42
CA GLU A 305 8.47 -18.49 21.25
C GLU A 305 8.51 -17.96 19.81
N LEU A 306 9.67 -18.07 19.13
CA LEU A 306 9.81 -17.66 17.73
C LEU A 306 8.93 -18.51 16.82
N LEU A 307 9.00 -19.84 16.94
CA LEU A 307 8.18 -20.77 16.16
C LEU A 307 6.68 -20.52 16.42
N ALA A 308 6.30 -20.32 17.68
CA ALA A 308 4.92 -20.00 18.04
C ALA A 308 4.45 -18.66 17.46
N ALA A 309 5.29 -17.61 17.48
CA ALA A 309 4.97 -16.31 16.92
C ALA A 309 4.83 -16.35 15.38
N VAL A 310 5.72 -17.07 14.70
CA VAL A 310 5.64 -17.28 13.24
C VAL A 310 4.37 -18.04 12.86
N ALA A 311 4.00 -19.08 13.61
CA ALA A 311 2.74 -19.80 13.41
C ALA A 311 1.52 -18.88 13.61
N GLN A 312 1.55 -17.96 14.59
CA GLN A 312 0.49 -16.96 14.77
C GLN A 312 0.36 -16.03 13.58
N ILE A 313 1.48 -15.52 13.03
CA ILE A 313 1.46 -14.71 11.81
C ILE A 313 0.90 -15.54 10.64
N ASN A 314 1.31 -16.80 10.49
CA ASN A 314 0.82 -17.67 9.41
C ASN A 314 -0.71 -17.89 9.49
N VAL A 315 -1.32 -17.86 10.67
CA VAL A 315 -2.79 -17.91 10.76
C VAL A 315 -3.42 -16.53 10.50
N ALA A 316 -2.85 -15.47 11.08
CA ALA A 316 -3.42 -14.12 11.02
C ALA A 316 -3.34 -13.49 9.63
N HIS A 317 -2.37 -13.90 8.80
CA HIS A 317 -2.05 -13.23 7.54
C HIS A 317 -3.22 -13.19 6.54
N HIS A 318 -4.13 -14.17 6.59
CA HIS A 318 -5.34 -14.19 5.76
C HIS A 318 -6.33 -13.05 6.06
N GLY A 319 -6.21 -12.42 7.23
CA GLY A 319 -7.09 -11.33 7.68
C GLY A 319 -6.51 -9.94 7.45
N PHE A 320 -5.30 -9.79 6.91
CA PHE A 320 -4.73 -8.47 6.64
C PHE A 320 -5.30 -7.88 5.36
N ASP A 321 -5.41 -6.54 5.33
CA ASP A 321 -5.91 -5.80 4.16
C ASP A 321 -4.89 -5.71 3.03
N TYR A 322 -3.74 -6.40 3.14
CA TYR A 322 -2.64 -6.38 2.20
C TYR A 322 -2.05 -7.77 1.97
N GLY A 323 -1.39 -7.95 0.82
CA GLY A 323 -0.70 -9.19 0.49
C GLY A 323 0.53 -9.38 1.38
N THR A 324 0.69 -10.59 1.90
CA THR A 324 1.83 -10.98 2.73
C THR A 324 2.20 -12.43 2.44
N ASP A 325 3.49 -12.70 2.30
CA ASP A 325 4.03 -13.99 1.87
C ASP A 325 4.91 -14.64 2.95
N GLY A 326 4.88 -14.13 4.18
CA GLY A 326 5.75 -14.59 5.25
C GLY A 326 5.78 -13.71 6.48
N ALA A 327 6.83 -13.90 7.27
CA ALA A 327 7.18 -13.09 8.41
C ALA A 327 8.63 -12.61 8.31
N VAL A 328 8.92 -11.41 8.82
CA VAL A 328 10.27 -10.88 8.96
C VAL A 328 10.68 -10.98 10.42
N ILE A 329 11.77 -11.70 10.67
CA ILE A 329 12.38 -11.85 11.99
C ILE A 329 13.54 -10.87 12.09
N LYS A 330 13.58 -10.06 13.14
CA LYS A 330 14.69 -9.11 13.40
C LYS A 330 15.16 -9.23 14.84
N VAL A 331 16.47 -9.29 15.07
CA VAL A 331 17.03 -9.17 16.44
C VAL A 331 16.56 -7.87 17.09
N LEU A 332 16.08 -7.92 18.34
CA LEU A 332 15.45 -6.80 19.01
C LEU A 332 16.42 -5.66 19.32
N ASN A 333 17.61 -5.98 19.83
CA ASN A 333 18.59 -4.99 20.31
C ASN A 333 19.50 -4.50 19.18
N ARG A 334 19.68 -3.18 19.05
CA ARG A 334 20.52 -2.60 18.00
C ARG A 334 22.01 -2.88 18.15
N ALA A 335 22.53 -2.86 19.38
CA ALA A 335 23.93 -3.22 19.63
C ALA A 335 24.24 -4.65 19.16
N GLU A 336 23.29 -5.58 19.27
CA GLU A 336 23.45 -6.95 18.77
C GLU A 336 23.37 -7.00 17.23
N ARG A 337 22.55 -6.15 16.60
CA ARG A 337 22.53 -6.00 15.13
C ARG A 337 23.87 -5.50 14.59
N GLU A 338 24.48 -4.52 15.26
CA GLU A 338 25.79 -4.00 14.91
C GLU A 338 26.88 -5.06 15.05
N ALA A 339 26.87 -5.82 16.16
CA ALA A 339 27.80 -6.92 16.39
C ALA A 339 27.67 -8.04 15.34
N LEU A 340 26.44 -8.35 14.91
CA LEU A 340 26.18 -9.31 13.84
C LEU A 340 26.59 -8.79 12.47
N GLY A 341 26.38 -7.50 12.21
CA GLY A 341 26.74 -6.83 10.97
C GLY A 341 25.96 -7.34 9.75
N PHE A 342 26.63 -7.28 8.60
CA PHE A 342 26.03 -7.53 7.29
C PHE A 342 26.85 -8.55 6.48
N THR A 343 26.20 -9.18 5.50
CA THR A 343 26.87 -9.79 4.34
C THR A 343 27.04 -8.73 3.24
N SER A 344 27.50 -9.12 2.05
CA SER A 344 27.55 -8.21 0.90
C SER A 344 26.17 -7.72 0.44
N ARG A 345 25.09 -8.39 0.86
CA ARG A 345 23.74 -8.18 0.31
C ARG A 345 22.62 -8.06 1.35
N ALA A 346 22.83 -8.54 2.58
CA ALA A 346 21.78 -8.64 3.60
C ALA A 346 22.31 -8.50 5.03
N PRO A 347 21.50 -7.97 5.98
CA PRO A 347 21.82 -8.00 7.40
C PRO A 347 21.86 -9.44 7.93
N ARG A 348 22.84 -9.75 8.79
CA ARG A 348 22.92 -11.06 9.45
C ARG A 348 21.94 -11.21 10.61
N TRP A 349 21.33 -10.10 11.03
CA TRP A 349 20.43 -9.99 12.17
C TRP A 349 18.94 -10.01 11.79
N ALA A 350 18.61 -10.15 10.51
CA ALA A 350 17.23 -10.32 10.05
C ALA A 350 17.09 -11.45 9.03
N GLY A 351 15.93 -12.08 9.00
CA GLY A 351 15.58 -13.15 8.07
C GLY A 351 14.12 -13.02 7.63
N ALA A 352 13.85 -13.28 6.35
CA ALA A 352 12.52 -13.28 5.78
C ALA A 352 12.02 -14.73 5.68
N TYR A 353 11.23 -15.18 6.66
CA TYR A 353 10.63 -16.50 6.65
C TYR A 353 9.41 -16.52 5.72
N LYS A 354 9.53 -17.19 4.58
CA LYS A 354 8.47 -17.27 3.56
C LYS A 354 7.62 -18.50 3.78
N PHE A 355 6.30 -18.29 3.82
CA PHE A 355 5.34 -19.37 3.94
C PHE A 355 5.22 -20.12 2.61
N LEU A 356 4.90 -21.41 2.70
CA LEU A 356 4.54 -22.19 1.54
C LEU A 356 3.12 -21.79 1.10
N PRO A 357 2.91 -21.35 -0.16
CA PRO A 357 1.57 -21.01 -0.65
C PRO A 357 0.60 -22.18 -0.46
N GLU A 358 -0.61 -21.92 0.03
CA GLU A 358 -1.60 -22.98 0.18
C GLU A 358 -2.14 -23.39 -1.20
N GLN A 359 -1.78 -24.61 -1.61
CA GLN A 359 -2.25 -25.20 -2.86
C GLN A 359 -3.24 -26.33 -2.58
N LYS A 360 -4.33 -26.39 -3.33
CA LYS A 360 -5.31 -27.48 -3.24
C LYS A 360 -5.62 -28.07 -4.60
N GLU A 361 -5.86 -29.37 -4.60
CA GLU A 361 -6.41 -30.06 -5.75
C GLU A 361 -7.93 -29.91 -5.76
N THR A 362 -8.49 -29.64 -6.94
CA THR A 362 -9.93 -29.68 -7.17
C THR A 362 -10.24 -30.09 -8.60
N THR A 363 -11.51 -30.32 -8.91
CA THR A 363 -11.99 -30.69 -10.24
C THR A 363 -12.53 -29.46 -10.96
N LEU A 364 -12.11 -29.28 -12.22
CA LEU A 364 -12.70 -28.31 -13.15
C LEU A 364 -13.99 -28.89 -13.73
N ASN A 365 -15.14 -28.44 -13.22
CA ASN A 365 -16.44 -28.96 -13.61
C ASN A 365 -16.92 -28.37 -14.93
N ASN A 366 -16.73 -27.06 -15.11
CA ASN A 366 -17.24 -26.33 -16.26
C ASN A 366 -16.42 -25.06 -16.51
N ILE A 367 -16.58 -24.45 -17.69
CA ILE A 367 -16.05 -23.13 -18.00
C ILE A 367 -17.20 -22.31 -18.58
N ILE A 368 -17.53 -21.20 -17.90
CA ILE A 368 -18.52 -20.25 -18.39
C ILE A 368 -17.84 -19.03 -18.99
N ILE A 369 -18.47 -18.43 -20.00
CA ILE A 369 -17.95 -17.24 -20.68
C ILE A 369 -18.76 -16.02 -20.26
N GLN A 370 -18.11 -15.09 -19.58
CA GLN A 370 -18.69 -13.79 -19.20
C GLN A 370 -18.37 -12.75 -20.27
N VAL A 371 -19.31 -11.83 -20.53
CA VAL A 371 -19.11 -10.71 -21.46
C VAL A 371 -19.03 -9.43 -20.64
N GLY A 372 -17.87 -8.78 -20.63
CA GLY A 372 -17.63 -7.53 -19.90
C GLY A 372 -18.23 -6.30 -20.59
N ARG A 373 -18.15 -5.12 -19.95
CA ARG A 373 -18.73 -3.85 -20.47
C ARG A 373 -18.15 -3.42 -21.82
N THR A 374 -16.88 -3.73 -22.06
CA THR A 374 -16.14 -3.42 -23.29
C THR A 374 -16.32 -4.50 -24.36
N GLY A 375 -17.16 -5.50 -24.10
CA GLY A 375 -17.38 -6.65 -24.98
C GLY A 375 -16.35 -7.77 -24.84
N VAL A 376 -15.35 -7.66 -23.95
CA VAL A 376 -14.37 -8.75 -23.70
C VAL A 376 -15.07 -10.02 -23.21
N LEU A 377 -14.73 -11.17 -23.80
CA LEU A 377 -15.17 -12.50 -23.39
C LEU A 377 -14.15 -13.10 -22.41
N THR A 378 -14.48 -13.12 -21.12
CA THR A 378 -13.64 -13.66 -20.06
C THR A 378 -14.07 -15.10 -19.71
N PRO A 379 -13.22 -16.11 -19.90
CA PRO A 379 -13.48 -17.47 -19.45
C PRO A 379 -13.30 -17.59 -17.93
N VAL A 380 -14.28 -18.19 -17.25
CA VAL A 380 -14.28 -18.43 -15.80
C VAL A 380 -14.48 -19.91 -15.54
N ALA A 381 -13.50 -20.52 -14.87
CA ALA A 381 -13.59 -21.89 -14.40
C ALA A 381 -14.63 -21.99 -13.27
N GLU A 382 -15.50 -22.99 -13.36
CA GLU A 382 -16.35 -23.47 -12.27
C GLU A 382 -15.71 -24.74 -11.69
N LEU A 383 -15.35 -24.67 -10.42
CA LEU A 383 -14.57 -25.67 -9.72
C LEU A 383 -15.44 -26.38 -8.68
N THR A 384 -15.08 -27.61 -8.32
CA THR A 384 -15.62 -28.22 -7.11
C THR A 384 -15.16 -27.38 -5.91
N PRO A 385 -16.07 -26.92 -5.03
CA PRO A 385 -15.70 -26.03 -3.93
C PRO A 385 -14.63 -26.62 -3.03
N VAL A 386 -13.56 -25.87 -2.76
CA VAL A 386 -12.46 -26.28 -1.89
C VAL A 386 -11.97 -25.11 -1.05
N LEU A 387 -11.55 -25.35 0.19
CA LEU A 387 -11.02 -24.32 1.08
C LEU A 387 -9.54 -24.04 0.73
N VAL A 388 -9.22 -22.80 0.37
CA VAL A 388 -7.86 -22.33 0.06
C VAL A 388 -7.63 -20.99 0.75
N SER A 389 -6.56 -20.87 1.53
CA SER A 389 -6.16 -19.66 2.24
C SER A 389 -7.33 -19.00 2.98
N GLY A 390 -7.98 -19.79 3.84
CA GLY A 390 -9.09 -19.33 4.69
C GLY A 390 -10.46 -19.10 4.03
N SER A 391 -10.61 -19.25 2.70
CA SER A 391 -11.93 -19.08 2.04
C SER A 391 -12.25 -20.20 1.05
N THR A 392 -13.55 -20.49 0.85
CA THR A 392 -13.99 -21.46 -0.14
C THR A 392 -13.86 -20.88 -1.55
N VAL A 393 -13.06 -21.53 -2.38
CA VAL A 393 -12.91 -21.24 -3.80
C VAL A 393 -13.80 -22.20 -4.60
N SER A 394 -14.72 -21.64 -5.37
CA SER A 394 -15.56 -22.39 -6.33
C SER A 394 -15.40 -21.89 -7.76
N ARG A 395 -14.71 -20.77 -7.96
CA ARG A 395 -14.50 -20.15 -9.28
C ARG A 395 -13.11 -19.55 -9.36
N ALA A 396 -12.52 -19.61 -10.55
CA ALA A 396 -11.23 -18.98 -10.84
C ALA A 396 -11.27 -18.41 -12.27
N THR A 397 -10.67 -17.24 -12.47
CA THR A 397 -10.51 -16.71 -13.83
C THR A 397 -9.51 -17.55 -14.61
N LEU A 398 -9.78 -17.77 -15.89
CA LEU A 398 -8.83 -18.35 -16.84
C LEU A 398 -8.15 -17.26 -17.68
N HIS A 399 -8.44 -15.99 -17.41
CA HIS A 399 -7.97 -14.78 -18.11
C HIS A 399 -8.37 -14.72 -19.59
N ASN A 400 -7.82 -15.58 -20.43
CA ASN A 400 -8.01 -15.56 -21.88
C ASN A 400 -7.71 -16.93 -22.51
N GLN A 401 -7.89 -17.02 -23.83
CA GLN A 401 -7.62 -18.25 -24.58
C GLN A 401 -6.15 -18.68 -24.51
N ASP A 402 -5.20 -17.73 -24.50
CA ASP A 402 -3.78 -18.05 -24.50
C ASP A 402 -3.37 -18.74 -23.19
N GLU A 403 -3.86 -18.28 -22.04
CA GLU A 403 -3.62 -18.92 -20.75
C GLU A 403 -4.27 -20.31 -20.65
N ILE A 404 -5.48 -20.48 -21.24
CA ILE A 404 -6.13 -21.80 -21.37
C ILE A 404 -5.25 -22.77 -22.17
N THR A 405 -4.74 -22.32 -23.31
CA THR A 405 -3.88 -23.13 -24.19
C THR A 405 -2.55 -23.44 -23.54
N LYS A 406 -1.90 -22.45 -22.91
CA LYS A 406 -0.62 -22.60 -22.22
C LYS A 406 -0.66 -23.60 -21.08
N LYS A 407 -1.77 -23.66 -20.33
CA LYS A 407 -1.97 -24.60 -19.22
C LYS A 407 -2.62 -25.92 -19.64
N ASP A 408 -2.91 -26.11 -20.94
CA ASP A 408 -3.66 -27.24 -21.50
C ASP A 408 -4.95 -27.53 -20.72
N ILE A 409 -5.77 -26.49 -20.49
CA ILE A 409 -7.00 -26.63 -19.71
C ILE A 409 -8.04 -27.44 -20.48
N ARG A 410 -8.60 -28.46 -19.82
CA ARG A 410 -9.65 -29.34 -20.35
C ARG A 410 -10.74 -29.58 -19.33
N LEU A 411 -11.99 -29.67 -19.77
CA LEU A 411 -13.12 -29.94 -18.87
C LEU A 411 -12.96 -31.30 -18.16
N GLY A 412 -13.36 -31.35 -16.90
CA GLY A 412 -13.24 -32.51 -16.02
C GLY A 412 -11.85 -32.73 -15.42
N ALA A 413 -10.83 -31.95 -15.82
CA ALA A 413 -9.47 -32.12 -15.31
C ALA A 413 -9.37 -31.88 -13.80
N THR A 414 -8.49 -32.63 -13.14
CA THR A 414 -8.01 -32.29 -11.80
C THR A 414 -6.96 -31.20 -11.93
N VAL A 415 -7.20 -30.08 -11.28
CA VAL A 415 -6.36 -28.89 -11.32
C VAL A 415 -5.82 -28.57 -9.93
N LEU A 416 -4.59 -28.08 -9.89
CA LEU A 416 -4.00 -27.49 -8.70
C LEU A 416 -4.30 -26.00 -8.71
N ILE A 417 -4.89 -25.49 -7.63
CA ILE A 417 -5.24 -24.09 -7.48
C ILE A 417 -4.54 -23.47 -6.29
N GLU A 418 -4.33 -22.16 -6.36
CA GLU A 418 -3.83 -21.31 -5.29
C GLU A 418 -4.52 -19.95 -5.36
N LYS A 419 -4.24 -19.06 -4.40
CA LYS A 419 -4.63 -17.66 -4.51
C LYS A 419 -3.41 -16.78 -4.78
N ALA A 420 -3.42 -16.09 -5.93
CA ALA A 420 -2.42 -15.08 -6.24
C ALA A 420 -2.47 -13.94 -5.21
N GLY A 421 -1.34 -13.72 -4.55
CA GLY A 421 -1.23 -12.75 -3.45
C GLY A 421 -2.18 -13.03 -2.29
N GLU A 422 -2.57 -14.30 -2.07
CA GLU A 422 -3.55 -14.76 -1.07
C GLU A 422 -5.01 -14.28 -1.30
N ILE A 423 -5.29 -13.64 -2.45
CA ILE A 423 -6.59 -12.99 -2.73
C ILE A 423 -7.31 -13.62 -3.90
N ILE A 424 -6.68 -13.66 -5.08
CA ILE A 424 -7.36 -13.97 -6.34
C ILE A 424 -7.13 -15.44 -6.71
N PRO A 425 -8.18 -16.29 -6.73
CA PRO A 425 -8.00 -17.69 -7.08
C PRO A 425 -7.52 -17.89 -8.51
N ALA A 426 -6.52 -18.75 -8.68
CA ALA A 426 -5.93 -19.07 -9.98
C ALA A 426 -5.63 -20.57 -10.09
N ILE A 427 -5.80 -21.11 -11.30
CA ILE A 427 -5.30 -22.45 -11.63
C ILE A 427 -3.80 -22.35 -11.90
N VAL A 428 -3.00 -23.07 -11.10
CA VAL A 428 -1.55 -23.15 -11.21
C VAL A 428 -1.17 -24.06 -12.37
N LYS A 429 -1.69 -25.29 -12.35
CA LYS A 429 -1.42 -26.31 -13.37
C LYS A 429 -2.51 -27.37 -13.39
N VAL A 430 -2.60 -28.08 -14.51
CA VAL A 430 -3.38 -29.31 -14.62
C VAL A 430 -2.55 -30.48 -14.06
N LEU A 431 -3.14 -31.26 -13.16
CA LEU A 431 -2.51 -32.45 -12.59
C LEU A 431 -2.87 -33.70 -13.39
N LYS A 432 -4.13 -33.80 -13.80
CA LYS A 432 -4.66 -34.98 -14.48
C LYS A 432 -5.81 -34.61 -15.40
N HIS A 433 -5.81 -35.18 -16.60
CA HIS A 433 -6.95 -35.13 -17.52
C HIS A 433 -7.85 -36.35 -17.37
N VAL A 434 -9.11 -36.17 -17.75
CA VAL A 434 -10.03 -37.29 -18.01
C VAL A 434 -9.73 -37.85 -19.39
N ASP A 435 -9.84 -39.17 -19.54
CA ASP A 435 -9.61 -39.84 -20.82
C ASP A 435 -10.54 -39.29 -21.91
N GLY A 436 -9.98 -38.99 -23.09
CA GLY A 436 -10.72 -38.42 -24.22
C GLY A 436 -11.02 -36.92 -24.14
N ALA A 437 -10.66 -36.24 -23.06
CA ALA A 437 -10.87 -34.79 -22.92
C ALA A 437 -10.05 -34.01 -23.97
N GLN A 438 -10.70 -33.05 -24.62
CA GLN A 438 -10.10 -32.20 -25.64
C GLN A 438 -9.63 -30.85 -25.05
N PRO A 439 -8.58 -30.22 -25.61
CA PRO A 439 -8.20 -28.85 -25.28
C PRO A 439 -9.39 -27.89 -25.40
N TYR A 440 -9.60 -27.04 -24.40
CA TYR A 440 -10.72 -26.10 -24.42
C TYR A 440 -10.45 -24.93 -25.39
N SER A 441 -11.45 -24.62 -26.22
CA SER A 441 -11.44 -23.46 -27.11
C SER A 441 -12.67 -22.60 -26.83
N LEU A 442 -12.43 -21.37 -26.36
CA LEU A 442 -13.47 -20.38 -26.10
C LEU A 442 -14.27 -20.10 -27.36
N TYR A 443 -13.61 -19.90 -28.50
CA TYR A 443 -14.28 -19.64 -29.78
C TYR A 443 -15.26 -20.75 -30.15
N ASN A 444 -14.82 -22.01 -30.05
CA ASN A 444 -15.67 -23.17 -30.36
C ASN A 444 -16.79 -23.34 -29.32
N ALA A 445 -16.52 -23.07 -28.04
CA ALA A 445 -17.51 -23.20 -26.97
C ALA A 445 -18.70 -22.23 -27.12
N VAL A 446 -18.52 -21.14 -27.88
CA VAL A 446 -19.57 -20.15 -28.15
C VAL A 446 -19.94 -20.06 -29.64
N ASP A 447 -19.48 -21.02 -30.46
CA ASP A 447 -19.71 -21.07 -31.91
C ASP A 447 -19.40 -19.76 -32.66
N GLY A 448 -18.32 -19.07 -32.25
CA GLY A 448 -17.94 -17.77 -32.81
C GLY A 448 -18.94 -16.63 -32.55
N LYS A 449 -19.85 -16.79 -31.59
CA LYS A 449 -20.89 -15.82 -31.26
C LYS A 449 -20.83 -15.38 -29.80
N CYS A 450 -21.20 -14.13 -29.55
CA CYS A 450 -21.29 -13.59 -28.21
C CYS A 450 -22.44 -14.26 -27.44
N PRO A 451 -22.20 -14.85 -26.26
CA PRO A 451 -23.26 -15.52 -25.49
C PRO A 451 -24.32 -14.54 -24.94
N SER A 452 -24.04 -13.23 -24.93
CA SER A 452 -25.02 -12.21 -24.49
C SER A 452 -25.96 -11.75 -25.60
N CYS A 453 -25.49 -11.59 -26.84
CA CYS A 453 -26.27 -10.96 -27.91
C CYS A 453 -26.34 -11.77 -29.21
N GLY A 454 -25.65 -12.91 -29.30
CA GLY A 454 -25.56 -13.74 -30.51
C GLY A 454 -24.77 -13.15 -31.68
N GLY A 455 -24.19 -11.95 -31.51
CA GLY A 455 -23.39 -11.26 -32.53
C GLY A 455 -22.00 -11.87 -32.71
N PRO A 456 -21.27 -11.57 -33.79
CA PRO A 456 -19.95 -12.14 -34.03
C PRO A 456 -18.91 -11.68 -33.01
N ILE A 457 -17.95 -12.55 -32.72
CA ILE A 457 -16.76 -12.22 -31.91
C ILE A 457 -15.52 -12.11 -32.79
N SER A 458 -14.58 -11.28 -32.37
CA SER A 458 -13.28 -11.14 -33.01
C SER A 458 -12.18 -11.01 -31.97
N GLN A 459 -10.96 -11.41 -32.35
CA GLN A 459 -9.74 -11.12 -31.61
C GLN A 459 -8.94 -10.12 -32.45
N GLU A 460 -8.78 -8.90 -31.95
CA GLU A 460 -8.03 -7.85 -32.64
C GLU A 460 -6.52 -8.09 -32.55
N GLU A 461 -5.79 -7.67 -33.59
CA GLU A 461 -4.34 -7.80 -33.65
C GLU A 461 -3.68 -7.01 -32.50
N GLY A 462 -2.87 -7.68 -31.68
CA GLY A 462 -2.25 -7.12 -30.47
C GLY A 462 -3.01 -7.34 -29.16
N PHE A 463 -4.23 -7.90 -29.20
CA PHE A 463 -5.00 -8.28 -28.00
C PHE A 463 -5.14 -9.80 -27.87
N VAL A 464 -5.00 -10.29 -26.63
CA VAL A 464 -5.10 -11.72 -26.29
C VAL A 464 -6.55 -12.19 -26.07
N ALA A 465 -7.50 -11.27 -25.98
CA ALA A 465 -8.87 -11.56 -25.58
C ALA A 465 -9.84 -11.49 -26.78
N TRP A 466 -10.78 -12.43 -26.83
CA TRP A 466 -11.93 -12.38 -27.73
C TRP A 466 -12.89 -11.28 -27.30
N ARG A 467 -13.49 -10.56 -28.26
CA ARG A 467 -14.44 -9.47 -28.00
C ARG A 467 -15.69 -9.58 -28.85
N CYS A 468 -16.82 -9.19 -28.28
CA CYS A 468 -18.07 -8.95 -28.99
C CYS A 468 -18.00 -7.63 -29.75
N THR A 469 -18.22 -7.67 -31.06
CA THR A 469 -18.17 -6.48 -31.93
C THR A 469 -19.50 -5.72 -32.01
N ASN A 470 -20.56 -6.24 -31.37
CA ASN A 470 -21.87 -5.61 -31.38
C ASN A 470 -22.00 -4.52 -30.30
N PHE A 471 -21.99 -3.26 -30.72
CA PHE A 471 -22.17 -2.10 -29.82
C PHE A 471 -23.54 -2.06 -29.12
N ALA A 472 -24.56 -2.74 -29.65
CA ALA A 472 -25.87 -2.86 -29.02
C ALA A 472 -25.98 -4.09 -28.08
N CYS A 473 -24.86 -4.74 -27.77
CA CYS A 473 -24.86 -5.91 -26.90
C CYS A 473 -25.44 -5.57 -25.51
N PRO A 474 -26.44 -6.33 -25.00
CA PRO A 474 -27.03 -6.08 -23.70
C PRO A 474 -26.01 -6.09 -22.56
N ALA A 475 -25.02 -7.00 -22.58
CA ALA A 475 -23.96 -7.03 -21.59
C ALA A 475 -23.10 -5.75 -21.58
N GLN A 476 -22.92 -5.10 -22.73
CA GLN A 476 -22.22 -3.81 -22.80
C GLN A 476 -23.12 -2.70 -22.25
N ALA A 477 -24.38 -2.63 -22.70
CA ALA A 477 -25.32 -1.58 -22.30
C ALA A 477 -25.74 -1.62 -20.81
N VAL A 478 -26.05 -2.80 -20.27
CA VAL A 478 -26.49 -2.98 -18.86
C VAL A 478 -25.35 -2.66 -17.88
N THR A 479 -24.12 -3.02 -18.24
CA THR A 479 -22.95 -2.77 -17.38
C THR A 479 -22.53 -1.30 -17.43
N SER A 480 -22.69 -0.62 -18.58
CA SER A 480 -22.50 0.84 -18.67
C SER A 480 -23.47 1.62 -17.77
N ILE A 481 -24.73 1.20 -17.65
CA ILE A 481 -25.71 1.87 -16.79
C ILE A 481 -25.43 1.62 -15.29
N LYS A 482 -25.06 0.38 -14.90
CA LYS A 482 -24.67 0.05 -13.52
C LYS A 482 -23.39 0.72 -13.04
N HIS A 483 -22.54 1.16 -13.96
CA HIS A 483 -21.29 1.86 -13.65
C HIS A 483 -21.43 3.39 -13.70
N PHE A 484 -22.44 3.90 -14.43
CA PHE A 484 -22.77 5.32 -14.49
C PHE A 484 -23.60 5.78 -13.28
N ALA A 485 -24.46 4.91 -12.75
CA ALA A 485 -25.18 5.09 -11.49
C ALA A 485 -24.30 4.67 -10.30
#